data_AF-S7MU48-F1
#
_entry.id   AF-S7MU48-F1
#
_cell.length_a   1.000
_cell.length_b   1.000
_cell.length_c   1.000
_cell.angle_alpha   90.00
_cell.angle_beta   90.00
_cell.angle_gamma   90.00
#
_symmetry.space_group_name_H-M   'P 1'
#
loop_
_entity.id
_entity.type
_entity.pdbx_description
1 polymer ?
#
loop_
_entity_poly.entity_id
_entity_poly.type
_entity_poly.pdbx_seq_one_letter_code
_entity_poly.pdbx_strand_id
1 'polypeptide(L)'
;MEALKTTERLSRVSGSFLWVGLWAHPTIFTRVTPAPTSTFSCPQSHRKFSAPRHGHLGFLPHKRSRRHRGKVKTWPRDDPSRPVHLTAFLGYKAGMTHTLREVHRPGLKISKREEVEAVTIVETPPLVVVGVVGYVATPRGLRSFKTIFAEHLSDECRRRFYKDWHKSKKKAFTKACKRWRDADGKKQLQKDFAAMKKYCKVIRVIVHTQVSPVTSAHTQLARSPLGSPSPTPASRSPGKCQPKNTMKLLPFRQKKAHIMEIQLNGGTVAEKVAWAQARLEKQVPVHSVFSQSEVIDVIAVTKGRGIKGVTSRWHTKKLPRKTHKGLRKVACIGAWHPARVGCSIARAGQKGYHHRTELNKKIYRIGRGFHKEDGKVVKNNASTSYDLTDKSITPLGGFPHYGEVNNDFVMLKGCIAGTKKRVITLRKSLLVHHSRRALENIELKFIDTTSKFGHGRFQTAQEKRVFMRTLWAKPSPETLWPGTLRLLCQAGVYVCAKCGYELFSSRSKYAHSSPWPAFTETIHADSVAKRPEHNRPEALKVSCGKCGNGLGHEFLNDGPKKGQSRF
;
A
#
# COMPACT_ATOMS: atom_id res chain seq x y z
N MET A 1 16.74 58.53 37.27
CA MET A 1 17.30 58.07 38.56
C MET A 1 17.93 56.71 38.31
N GLU A 2 19.10 56.64 37.66
CA GLU A 2 20.43 56.62 38.33
C GLU A 2 20.49 55.57 39.44
N ALA A 3 21.18 54.44 39.23
CA ALA A 3 22.60 54.22 39.59
C ALA A 3 22.60 53.18 40.75
N LEU A 4 23.46 52.18 40.93
CA LEU A 4 24.83 51.91 40.50
C LEU A 4 25.09 50.39 40.56
N LYS A 5 26.04 49.94 39.74
CA LYS A 5 26.79 48.68 39.86
C LYS A 5 27.82 48.81 40.98
N THR A 6 28.12 47.72 41.69
CA THR A 6 29.44 47.51 42.31
C THR A 6 29.90 46.05 42.16
N THR A 7 31.16 45.93 41.76
CA THR A 7 31.96 44.73 41.53
C THR A 7 33.14 44.76 42.49
N GLU A 8 33.49 43.65 43.14
CA GLU A 8 34.79 43.38 43.79
C GLU A 8 34.79 41.87 44.11
N ARG A 9 35.58 40.97 43.49
CA ARG A 9 37.04 40.82 43.36
C ARG A 9 37.77 40.65 44.70
N LEU A 10 37.65 39.47 45.30
CA LEU A 10 38.51 39.02 46.40
C LEU A 10 39.72 38.23 45.87
N SER A 11 40.89 38.74 46.19
CA SER A 11 42.23 38.25 45.91
C SER A 11 42.66 37.14 46.88
N ARG A 12 43.54 36.26 46.39
CA ARG A 12 44.36 35.32 47.15
C ARG A 12 45.39 36.09 47.97
N VAL A 13 45.58 35.72 49.24
CA VAL A 13 46.88 35.80 49.93
C VAL A 13 47.04 34.60 50.86
N SER A 14 48.24 34.03 50.78
CA SER A 14 48.85 32.90 51.49
C SER A 14 49.44 33.27 52.85
N GLY A 15 49.61 32.28 53.73
CA GLY A 15 50.53 32.32 54.88
C GLY A 15 50.02 31.44 56.03
N SER A 16 50.49 30.19 56.14
CA SER A 16 51.66 29.76 56.95
C SER A 16 51.38 29.77 58.44
N PHE A 17 51.48 28.63 59.14
CA PHE A 17 52.04 28.60 60.50
C PHE A 17 52.56 27.21 60.88
N LEU A 18 53.76 27.23 61.46
CA LEU A 18 54.63 26.14 61.86
C LEU A 18 54.12 25.32 63.06
N TRP A 19 54.73 24.14 63.18
CA TRP A 19 54.68 23.17 64.27
C TRP A 19 55.64 23.57 65.42
N VAL A 20 55.32 23.13 66.66
CA VAL A 20 56.20 22.58 67.74
C VAL A 20 55.58 22.89 69.12
N GLY A 21 55.54 21.89 70.02
CA GLY A 21 55.55 22.16 71.47
C GLY A 21 54.60 21.35 72.39
N LEU A 22 54.96 20.09 72.64
CA LEU A 22 54.98 19.36 73.93
C LEU A 22 54.26 19.96 75.20
N TRP A 23 53.29 19.24 75.79
CA TRP A 23 53.23 18.73 77.21
C TRP A 23 51.80 18.50 77.76
N ALA A 24 51.67 17.36 78.46
CA ALA A 24 50.79 17.03 79.61
C ALA A 24 49.25 16.95 79.49
N HIS A 25 48.74 15.76 79.83
CA HIS A 25 47.37 15.41 80.27
C HIS A 25 46.94 16.23 81.53
N PRO A 26 45.63 16.49 81.77
CA PRO A 26 44.72 15.45 82.30
C PRO A 26 43.26 15.48 81.80
N THR A 27 42.65 14.30 81.91
CA THR A 27 41.23 13.97 81.81
C THR A 27 40.30 14.86 82.64
N ILE A 28 39.27 15.43 82.00
CA ILE A 28 37.97 15.73 82.62
C ILE A 28 36.87 15.18 81.71
N PHE A 29 36.11 14.23 82.24
CA PHE A 29 34.88 13.70 81.65
C PHE A 29 33.78 14.78 81.68
N THR A 30 33.32 15.24 80.53
CA THR A 30 31.98 15.85 80.42
C THR A 30 31.21 15.20 79.28
N ARG A 31 30.16 14.48 79.68
CA ARG A 31 29.19 13.76 78.86
C ARG A 31 28.43 14.76 77.98
N VAL A 32 28.83 14.93 76.73
CA VAL A 32 28.02 15.64 75.74
C VAL A 32 26.95 14.66 75.23
N THR A 33 25.73 14.81 75.73
CA THR A 33 24.54 14.21 75.12
C THR A 33 24.40 14.75 73.69
N PRO A 34 24.37 13.91 72.64
CA PRO A 34 24.06 14.41 71.31
C PRO A 34 22.61 14.90 71.30
N ALA A 35 22.43 16.17 70.93
CA ALA A 35 21.13 16.74 70.61
C ALA A 35 20.40 15.82 69.61
N PRO A 36 19.08 15.63 69.74
CA PRO A 36 18.35 14.75 68.85
C PRO A 36 18.46 15.30 67.44
N THR A 37 19.19 14.59 66.57
CA THR A 37 19.06 14.78 65.13
C THR A 37 17.62 14.43 64.80
N SER A 38 16.75 15.44 64.74
CA SER A 38 15.42 15.32 64.18
C SER A 38 15.59 14.95 62.72
N THR A 39 15.64 13.65 62.47
CA THR A 39 15.46 13.09 61.14
C THR A 39 14.07 13.50 60.71
N PHE A 40 13.98 14.56 59.91
CA PHE A 40 12.79 14.82 59.12
C PHE A 40 12.66 13.68 58.10
N SER A 41 12.23 12.51 58.57
CA SER A 41 11.78 11.42 57.74
C SER A 41 10.42 11.84 57.18
N CYS A 42 10.43 12.59 56.08
CA CYS A 42 9.22 12.79 55.29
C CYS A 42 8.79 11.38 54.80
N PRO A 43 7.68 10.81 55.30
CA PRO A 43 7.28 9.47 54.88
C PRO A 43 6.83 9.58 53.43
N GLN A 44 7.53 8.92 52.51
CA GLN A 44 7.05 8.75 51.14
C GLN A 44 5.84 7.81 51.15
N SER A 45 4.68 8.33 51.53
CA SER A 45 3.44 7.56 51.63
C SER A 45 2.78 7.36 50.26
N HIS A 46 2.66 8.44 49.48
CA HIS A 46 1.94 8.45 48.21
C HIS A 46 2.66 9.25 47.13
N ARG A 47 2.19 9.11 45.88
CA ARG A 47 2.76 9.84 44.75
C ARG A 47 2.51 11.35 44.92
N LYS A 48 3.59 12.14 45.10
CA LYS A 48 3.54 13.60 45.34
C LYS A 48 2.70 14.41 44.33
N PHE A 49 2.72 14.03 43.05
CA PHE A 49 1.92 14.68 42.01
C PHE A 49 1.11 13.65 41.22
N SER A 50 -0.18 13.91 41.07
CA SER A 50 -1.05 13.10 40.23
C SER A 50 -0.65 13.25 38.75
N ALA A 51 -0.69 12.14 38.00
CA ALA A 51 -0.58 12.19 36.55
C ALA A 51 -1.30 11.01 35.93
N PRO A 52 -1.80 11.16 34.69
CA PRO A 52 -2.42 10.07 33.95
C PRO A 52 -1.48 8.88 33.80
N ARG A 53 -2.10 7.71 33.65
CA ARG A 53 -1.38 6.46 33.41
C ARG A 53 -0.75 6.44 32.02
N HIS A 54 0.50 5.99 31.94
CA HIS A 54 1.16 5.75 30.66
C HIS A 54 0.66 4.46 30.00
N GLY A 55 -0.16 4.63 28.96
CA GLY A 55 -0.66 3.57 28.09
C GLY A 55 -1.87 2.81 28.63
N HIS A 56 -2.64 2.26 27.70
CA HIS A 56 -3.94 1.66 27.95
C HIS A 56 -3.83 0.15 28.24
N LEU A 57 -4.42 -0.29 29.36
CA LEU A 57 -4.32 -1.69 29.83
C LEU A 57 -5.21 -2.66 29.06
N GLY A 58 -6.35 -2.22 28.52
CA GLY A 58 -7.26 -3.07 27.74
C GLY A 58 -6.67 -3.59 26.41
N PHE A 59 -5.47 -3.13 26.03
CA PHE A 59 -4.74 -3.66 24.87
C PHE A 59 -3.65 -4.66 25.23
N LEU A 60 -3.45 -4.97 26.52
CA LEU A 60 -2.62 -6.10 26.93
C LEU A 60 -3.24 -7.42 26.45
N PRO A 61 -2.42 -8.41 26.05
CA PRO A 61 -0.97 -8.38 25.97
C PRO A 61 -0.44 -7.66 24.71
N HIS A 62 0.59 -6.82 24.88
CA HIS A 62 1.32 -6.17 23.78
C HIS A 62 2.30 -7.13 23.07
N LYS A 63 1.75 -8.11 22.34
CA LYS A 63 2.49 -9.15 21.59
C LYS A 63 2.25 -9.08 20.07
N ARG A 64 3.07 -9.80 19.31
CA ARG A 64 2.88 -9.95 17.85
C ARG A 64 1.57 -10.69 17.58
N SER A 65 0.75 -10.17 16.66
CA SER A 65 -0.43 -10.88 16.16
C SER A 65 -0.01 -12.19 15.49
N ARG A 66 -0.69 -13.30 15.83
CA ARG A 66 -0.47 -14.60 15.19
C ARG A 66 -0.98 -14.64 13.75
N ARG A 67 -2.04 -13.88 13.46
CA ARG A 67 -2.62 -13.76 12.10
C ARG A 67 -2.04 -12.52 11.42
N HIS A 68 -1.71 -12.65 10.14
CA HIS A 68 -1.21 -11.54 9.31
C HIS A 68 -2.31 -10.54 8.94
N ARG A 69 -3.57 -10.98 8.93
CA ARG A 69 -4.76 -10.15 8.69
C ARG A 69 -5.54 -9.85 9.97
N GLY A 70 -6.44 -8.86 9.88
CA GLY A 70 -7.48 -8.65 10.87
C GLY A 70 -8.38 -9.89 11.02
N LYS A 71 -8.53 -10.42 12.24
CA LYS A 71 -9.63 -11.36 12.54
C LYS A 71 -10.83 -10.54 13.00
N VAL A 72 -11.98 -10.75 12.37
CA VAL A 72 -13.25 -10.25 12.90
C VAL A 72 -13.60 -11.11 14.11
N LYS A 73 -13.66 -10.49 15.30
CA LYS A 73 -13.99 -11.18 16.55
C LYS A 73 -15.51 -11.20 16.79
N THR A 74 -16.16 -10.09 16.46
CA THR A 74 -17.59 -9.85 16.63
C THR A 74 -18.18 -9.38 15.31
N TRP A 75 -19.39 -9.80 15.02
CA TRP A 75 -20.14 -9.36 13.84
C TRP A 75 -21.24 -8.38 14.28
N PRO A 76 -21.74 -7.54 13.37
CA PRO A 76 -22.96 -6.77 13.64
C PRO A 76 -24.09 -7.71 14.08
N ARG A 77 -24.95 -7.22 14.97
CA ARG A 77 -26.15 -7.97 15.37
C ARG A 77 -27.03 -8.20 14.14
N ASP A 78 -27.73 -9.33 14.16
CA ASP A 78 -28.52 -9.81 13.05
C ASP A 78 -29.97 -9.33 13.22
N ASP A 79 -30.51 -8.68 12.19
CA ASP A 79 -31.85 -8.12 12.16
C ASP A 79 -32.66 -8.85 11.07
N PRO A 80 -33.57 -9.79 11.42
CA PRO A 80 -34.27 -10.61 10.42
C PRO A 80 -35.16 -9.83 9.44
N SER A 81 -35.60 -8.62 9.81
CA SER A 81 -36.46 -7.78 8.95
C SER A 81 -35.74 -7.21 7.73
N ARG A 82 -34.40 -7.12 7.76
CA ARG A 82 -33.61 -6.59 6.65
C ARG A 82 -33.35 -7.68 5.60
N PRO A 83 -33.17 -7.33 4.32
CA PRO A 83 -32.77 -8.30 3.31
C PRO A 83 -31.39 -8.89 3.60
N VAL A 84 -31.16 -10.12 3.11
CA VAL A 84 -29.91 -10.84 3.29
C VAL A 84 -28.74 -10.07 2.64
N HIS A 85 -27.75 -9.70 3.45
CA HIS A 85 -26.57 -8.96 2.99
C HIS A 85 -25.29 -9.41 3.69
N LEU A 86 -24.15 -9.06 3.08
CA LEU A 86 -22.82 -9.29 3.65
C LEU A 86 -22.43 -8.17 4.62
N THR A 87 -21.65 -8.55 5.64
CA THR A 87 -21.28 -7.65 6.74
C THR A 87 -19.82 -7.20 6.72
N ALA A 88 -18.97 -7.82 5.90
CA ALA A 88 -17.56 -7.47 5.79
C ALA A 88 -17.00 -7.71 4.39
N PHE A 89 -15.82 -7.15 4.15
CA PHE A 89 -15.08 -7.26 2.91
C PHE A 89 -13.56 -7.27 3.18
N LEU A 90 -12.76 -7.76 2.24
CA LEU A 90 -11.30 -7.66 2.30
C LEU A 90 -10.80 -6.67 1.26
N GLY A 91 -9.92 -5.78 1.70
CA GLY A 91 -9.19 -4.89 0.82
C GLY A 91 -7.71 -4.86 1.15
N TYR A 92 -6.95 -4.16 0.33
CA TYR A 92 -5.51 -3.95 0.48
C TYR A 92 -5.21 -2.47 0.57
N LYS A 93 -4.40 -2.08 1.56
CA LYS A 93 -4.02 -0.68 1.71
C LYS A 93 -3.11 -0.26 0.56
N ALA A 94 -3.60 0.57 -0.36
CA ALA A 94 -2.81 1.07 -1.49
C ALA A 94 -1.91 2.22 -1.03
N GLY A 95 -2.53 3.27 -0.52
CA GLY A 95 -1.83 4.50 -0.16
C GLY A 95 -2.73 5.48 0.57
N MET A 96 -2.29 6.73 0.61
CA MET A 96 -3.04 7.84 1.19
C MET A 96 -2.89 9.05 0.29
N THR A 97 -3.96 9.82 0.18
CA THR A 97 -4.03 11.13 -0.48
C THR A 97 -4.78 12.08 0.44
N HIS A 98 -5.02 13.31 0.00
CA HIS A 98 -5.95 14.21 0.64
C HIS A 98 -7.04 14.60 -0.36
N THR A 99 -8.20 14.98 0.17
CA THR A 99 -9.35 15.44 -0.59
C THR A 99 -9.82 16.75 -0.04
N LEU A 100 -10.43 17.56 -0.88
CA LEU A 100 -11.12 18.77 -0.49
C LEU A 100 -12.62 18.54 -0.61
N ARG A 101 -13.35 18.93 0.42
CA ARG A 101 -14.82 18.91 0.43
C ARG A 101 -15.35 20.12 1.17
N GLU A 102 -16.59 20.47 0.86
CA GLU A 102 -17.33 21.42 1.68
C GLU A 102 -17.93 20.70 2.89
N VAL A 103 -17.93 21.39 4.04
CA VAL A 103 -18.45 20.83 5.28
C VAL A 103 -19.84 21.40 5.58
N HIS A 104 -20.86 20.54 5.54
CA HIS A 104 -22.23 20.91 5.89
C HIS A 104 -22.52 20.54 7.34
N ARG A 105 -22.06 21.38 8.29
CA ARG A 105 -22.30 21.16 9.73
C ARG A 105 -22.76 22.45 10.42
N PRO A 106 -24.08 22.64 10.62
CA PRO A 106 -24.60 23.87 11.23
C PRO A 106 -24.04 24.04 12.65
N GLY A 107 -23.74 25.30 13.02
CA GLY A 107 -23.21 25.69 14.32
C GLY A 107 -21.67 25.64 14.46
N LEU A 108 -20.95 25.12 13.45
CA LEU A 108 -19.48 25.18 13.43
C LEU A 108 -18.99 26.35 12.58
N LYS A 109 -17.90 27.00 13.00
CA LYS A 109 -17.19 28.04 12.21
C LYS A 109 -16.71 27.54 10.84
N ILE A 110 -16.56 26.22 10.69
CA ILE A 110 -16.10 25.53 9.48
C ILE A 110 -17.27 25.24 8.52
N SER A 111 -18.52 25.46 8.93
CA SER A 111 -19.68 25.19 8.06
C SER A 111 -19.61 26.01 6.77
N LYS A 112 -19.93 25.39 5.64
CA LYS A 112 -19.87 25.98 4.28
C LYS A 112 -18.46 26.45 3.86
N ARG A 113 -17.43 26.02 4.59
CA ARG A 113 -16.03 26.21 4.21
C ARG A 113 -15.46 24.91 3.69
N GLU A 114 -14.40 25.06 2.90
CA GLU A 114 -13.67 23.94 2.33
C GLU A 114 -12.68 23.40 3.36
N GLU A 115 -12.73 22.09 3.60
CA GLU A 115 -11.83 21.39 4.51
C GLU A 115 -11.00 20.38 3.72
N VAL A 116 -9.69 20.45 3.88
CA VAL A 116 -8.77 19.44 3.35
C VAL A 116 -8.65 18.31 4.36
N GLU A 117 -9.06 17.11 3.95
CA GLU A 117 -9.03 15.93 4.80
C GLU A 117 -8.16 14.84 4.18
N ALA A 118 -7.34 14.22 5.02
CA ALA A 118 -6.55 13.06 4.60
C ALA A 118 -7.45 11.83 4.41
N VAL A 119 -7.18 11.06 3.37
CA VAL A 119 -7.93 9.86 3.01
C VAL A 119 -6.98 8.70 2.75
N THR A 120 -7.32 7.51 3.24
CA THR A 120 -6.64 6.26 2.89
C THR A 120 -7.39 5.56 1.78
N ILE A 121 -6.68 5.15 0.73
CA ILE A 121 -7.24 4.38 -0.38
C ILE A 121 -6.98 2.90 -0.12
N VAL A 122 -8.06 2.12 -0.15
CA VAL A 122 -8.05 0.68 -0.01
C VAL A 122 -8.54 0.07 -1.31
N GLU A 123 -7.66 -0.65 -2.01
CA GLU A 123 -8.04 -1.40 -3.21
C GLU A 123 -8.78 -2.67 -2.81
N THR A 124 -9.94 -2.90 -3.41
CA THR A 124 -10.90 -3.94 -3.09
C THR A 124 -11.19 -4.76 -4.33
N PRO A 125 -10.33 -5.73 -4.70
CA PRO A 125 -10.67 -6.67 -5.77
C PRO A 125 -11.93 -7.45 -5.40
N PRO A 126 -12.73 -7.87 -6.40
CA PRO A 126 -13.95 -8.63 -6.14
C PRO A 126 -13.65 -9.92 -5.37
N LEU A 127 -14.51 -10.26 -4.41
CA LEU A 127 -14.38 -11.47 -3.60
C LEU A 127 -15.11 -12.63 -4.26
N VAL A 128 -14.53 -13.81 -4.27
CA VAL A 128 -15.20 -15.02 -4.76
C VAL A 128 -15.71 -15.82 -3.58
N VAL A 129 -17.00 -16.15 -3.60
CA VAL A 129 -17.64 -17.02 -2.62
C VAL A 129 -17.29 -18.47 -2.93
N VAL A 130 -16.75 -19.18 -1.95
CA VAL A 130 -16.17 -20.51 -2.10
C VAL A 130 -16.90 -21.58 -1.28
N GLY A 131 -17.63 -21.17 -0.25
CA GLY A 131 -18.31 -22.14 0.60
C GLY A 131 -19.17 -21.48 1.66
N VAL A 132 -19.87 -22.31 2.43
CA VAL A 132 -20.80 -21.91 3.47
C VAL A 132 -20.51 -22.73 4.73
N VAL A 133 -20.55 -22.08 5.89
CA VAL A 133 -20.37 -22.68 7.20
C VAL A 133 -21.61 -22.38 8.03
N GLY A 134 -22.25 -23.44 8.53
CA GLY A 134 -23.34 -23.34 9.50
C GLY A 134 -22.81 -23.36 10.93
N TYR A 135 -23.34 -22.50 11.79
CA TYR A 135 -23.06 -22.47 13.22
C TYR A 135 -24.32 -22.78 14.02
N VAL A 136 -24.21 -23.75 14.92
CA VAL A 136 -25.26 -24.14 15.87
C VAL A 136 -24.99 -23.48 17.23
N ALA A 137 -26.05 -23.01 17.88
CA ALA A 137 -25.97 -22.48 19.23
C ALA A 137 -25.93 -23.64 20.24
N THR A 138 -24.89 -23.66 21.07
CA THR A 138 -24.77 -24.58 22.22
C THR A 138 -24.63 -23.75 23.49
N PRO A 139 -24.86 -24.30 24.70
CA PRO A 139 -24.70 -23.56 25.95
C PRO A 139 -23.30 -22.95 26.13
N ARG A 140 -22.25 -23.59 25.57
CA ARG A 140 -20.87 -23.08 25.60
C ARG A 140 -20.55 -22.04 24.51
N GLY A 141 -21.50 -21.74 23.63
CA GLY A 141 -21.36 -20.81 22.51
C GLY A 141 -21.64 -21.42 21.14
N LEU A 142 -21.22 -20.73 20.08
CA LEU A 142 -21.44 -21.17 18.70
C LEU A 142 -20.42 -22.25 18.31
N ARG A 143 -20.91 -23.44 17.94
CA ARG A 143 -20.09 -24.53 17.38
C ARG A 143 -20.29 -24.61 15.87
N SER A 144 -19.23 -24.86 15.11
CA SER A 144 -19.34 -25.15 13.68
C SER A 144 -20.09 -26.48 13.47
N PHE A 145 -21.15 -26.47 12.67
CA PHE A 145 -21.96 -27.64 12.39
C PHE A 145 -21.45 -28.38 11.14
N LYS A 146 -21.67 -27.81 9.96
CA LYS A 146 -21.21 -28.33 8.67
C LYS A 146 -20.61 -27.21 7.82
N THR A 147 -19.64 -27.59 6.99
CA THR A 147 -19.02 -26.70 6.00
C THR A 147 -19.20 -27.31 4.62
N ILE A 148 -19.83 -26.56 3.72
CA ILE A 148 -20.05 -26.96 2.33
C ILE A 148 -19.14 -26.09 1.47
N PHE A 149 -18.36 -26.71 0.58
CA PHE A 149 -17.52 -26.02 -0.39
C PHE A 149 -18.16 -26.07 -1.78
N ALA A 150 -17.84 -25.09 -2.62
CA ALA A 150 -18.23 -25.03 -4.02
C ALA A 150 -17.57 -26.15 -4.85
N GLU A 151 -18.06 -26.35 -6.07
CA GLU A 151 -17.56 -27.38 -6.99
C GLU A 151 -16.19 -26.98 -7.52
N HIS A 152 -16.04 -25.75 -7.99
CA HIS A 152 -14.82 -25.24 -8.59
C HIS A 152 -14.08 -24.32 -7.61
N LEU A 153 -12.90 -24.78 -7.17
CA LEU A 153 -12.04 -24.02 -6.28
C LEU A 153 -10.79 -23.51 -7.02
N SER A 154 -10.60 -22.19 -7.01
CA SER A 154 -9.41 -21.57 -7.60
C SER A 154 -8.11 -22.08 -6.97
N ASP A 155 -7.06 -22.22 -7.78
CA ASP A 155 -5.74 -22.61 -7.28
C ASP A 155 -5.16 -21.62 -6.26
N GLU A 156 -5.56 -20.35 -6.32
CA GLU A 156 -5.20 -19.33 -5.34
C GLU A 156 -5.74 -19.64 -3.94
N CYS A 157 -6.97 -20.13 -3.88
CA CYS A 157 -7.62 -20.57 -2.66
C CYS A 157 -6.97 -21.88 -2.16
N ARG A 158 -6.69 -22.83 -3.06
CA ARG A 158 -6.01 -24.09 -2.73
C ARG A 158 -4.60 -23.88 -2.17
N ARG A 159 -3.87 -22.86 -2.65
CA ARG A 159 -2.58 -22.43 -2.06
C ARG A 159 -2.69 -22.06 -0.58
N ARG A 160 -3.88 -21.75 -0.04
CA ARG A 160 -4.07 -21.48 1.39
C ARG A 160 -3.69 -22.67 2.27
N PHE A 161 -4.02 -23.87 1.81
CA PHE A 161 -3.91 -25.13 2.53
C PHE A 161 -2.52 -25.76 2.48
N TYR A 162 -1.65 -25.25 1.60
CA TYR A 162 -0.25 -25.65 1.53
C TYR A 162 0.66 -24.56 2.09
N LYS A 163 1.71 -24.98 2.80
CA LYS A 163 2.88 -24.12 3.07
C LYS A 163 3.76 -24.11 1.82
N ASP A 164 4.14 -25.30 1.35
CA ASP A 164 4.99 -25.50 0.18
C ASP A 164 4.18 -25.99 -1.03
N TRP A 165 3.66 -25.05 -1.81
CA TRP A 165 2.81 -25.37 -2.97
C TRP A 165 3.54 -26.18 -4.05
N HIS A 166 4.80 -25.83 -4.34
CA HIS A 166 5.56 -26.36 -5.46
C HIS A 166 6.01 -27.82 -5.24
N LYS A 167 6.30 -28.20 -3.99
CA LYS A 167 6.67 -29.57 -3.61
C LYS A 167 5.45 -30.49 -3.43
N SER A 168 4.26 -29.92 -3.30
CA SER A 168 3.05 -30.69 -3.01
C SER A 168 2.44 -31.31 -4.28
N LYS A 169 1.79 -32.47 -4.11
CA LYS A 169 0.95 -33.11 -5.15
C LYS A 169 -0.37 -32.38 -5.43
N LYS A 170 -0.66 -31.26 -4.74
CA LYS A 170 -1.85 -30.41 -4.93
C LYS A 170 -3.18 -31.19 -4.95
N LYS A 171 -3.40 -32.08 -3.97
CA LYS A 171 -4.63 -32.91 -3.85
C LYS A 171 -5.73 -32.28 -2.97
N ALA A 172 -5.56 -31.06 -2.48
CA ALA A 172 -6.58 -30.39 -1.66
C ALA A 172 -7.89 -30.22 -2.45
N PHE A 173 -9.01 -30.52 -1.79
CA PHE A 173 -10.40 -30.43 -2.26
C PHE A 173 -10.80 -31.34 -3.42
N THR A 174 -9.94 -32.22 -3.93
CA THR A 174 -10.29 -33.09 -5.07
C THR A 174 -11.49 -34.00 -4.78
N LYS A 175 -11.57 -34.59 -3.58
CA LYS A 175 -12.73 -35.39 -3.16
C LYS A 175 -14.00 -34.56 -2.96
N ALA A 176 -13.86 -33.33 -2.47
CA ALA A 176 -15.00 -32.44 -2.23
C ALA A 176 -15.62 -31.95 -3.56
N CYS A 177 -14.78 -31.63 -4.55
CA CYS A 177 -15.23 -31.27 -5.90
C CYS A 177 -15.93 -32.46 -6.59
N LYS A 178 -15.43 -33.71 -6.40
CA LYS A 178 -16.06 -34.91 -6.96
C LYS A 178 -17.49 -35.13 -6.45
N ARG A 179 -17.77 -34.82 -5.18
CA ARG A 179 -19.13 -34.92 -4.60
C ARG A 179 -20.19 -34.09 -5.34
N TRP A 180 -19.81 -33.03 -6.03
CA TRP A 180 -20.75 -32.23 -6.83
C TRP A 180 -21.08 -32.87 -8.18
N ARG A 181 -20.24 -33.79 -8.67
CA ARG A 181 -20.44 -34.52 -9.93
C ARG A 181 -21.29 -35.76 -9.72
N ASP A 182 -21.04 -36.49 -8.64
CA ASP A 182 -21.72 -37.74 -8.31
C ASP A 182 -23.19 -37.49 -7.89
N ALA A 183 -24.14 -38.30 -8.37
CA ALA A 183 -25.55 -38.17 -8.05
C ALA A 183 -25.83 -38.33 -6.55
N ASP A 184 -25.20 -39.31 -5.90
CA ASP A 184 -25.32 -39.53 -4.46
C ASP A 184 -24.64 -38.42 -3.64
N GLY A 185 -23.57 -37.86 -4.18
CA GLY A 185 -22.90 -36.69 -3.60
C GLY A 185 -23.80 -35.46 -3.58
N LYS A 186 -24.55 -35.20 -4.67
CA LYS A 186 -25.57 -34.15 -4.74
C LYS A 186 -26.69 -34.36 -3.73
N LYS A 187 -27.21 -35.59 -3.59
CA LYS A 187 -28.20 -35.93 -2.55
C LYS A 187 -27.67 -35.63 -1.15
N GLN A 188 -26.41 -36.00 -0.87
CA GLN A 188 -25.79 -35.71 0.42
C GLN A 188 -25.62 -34.20 0.67
N LEU A 189 -25.26 -33.43 -0.36
CA LEU A 189 -25.16 -31.97 -0.25
C LEU A 189 -26.52 -31.33 0.03
N GLN A 190 -27.59 -31.78 -0.64
CA GLN A 190 -28.95 -31.33 -0.37
C GLN A 190 -29.38 -31.65 1.08
N LYS A 191 -29.05 -32.85 1.58
CA LYS A 191 -29.24 -33.21 3.01
C LYS A 191 -28.44 -32.29 3.93
N ASP A 192 -27.20 -31.97 3.57
CA ASP A 192 -26.34 -31.05 4.34
C ASP A 192 -26.95 -29.64 4.38
N PHE A 193 -27.46 -29.12 3.25
CA PHE A 193 -28.17 -27.84 3.19
C PHE A 193 -29.47 -27.84 4.00
N ALA A 194 -30.28 -28.89 3.91
CA ALA A 194 -31.50 -29.04 4.71
C ALA A 194 -31.19 -29.07 6.21
N ALA A 195 -30.15 -29.81 6.62
CA ALA A 195 -29.69 -29.83 8.00
C ALA A 195 -29.18 -28.46 8.47
N MET A 196 -28.55 -27.68 7.59
CA MET A 196 -28.16 -26.31 7.90
C MET A 196 -29.36 -25.41 8.15
N LYS A 197 -30.42 -25.50 7.33
CA LYS A 197 -31.65 -24.73 7.51
C LYS A 197 -32.34 -25.06 8.84
N LYS A 198 -32.32 -26.34 9.25
CA LYS A 198 -33.00 -26.82 10.47
C LYS A 198 -32.27 -26.45 11.77
N TYR A 199 -30.95 -26.69 11.84
CA TYR A 199 -30.21 -26.64 13.12
C TYR A 199 -29.35 -25.38 13.30
N CYS A 200 -28.99 -24.67 12.24
CA CYS A 200 -28.05 -23.55 12.36
C CYS A 200 -28.77 -22.26 12.74
N LYS A 201 -28.20 -21.52 13.69
CA LYS A 201 -28.66 -20.17 14.05
C LYS A 201 -27.95 -19.10 13.22
N VAL A 202 -26.67 -19.31 12.91
CA VAL A 202 -25.84 -18.35 12.18
C VAL A 202 -25.22 -19.02 10.98
N ILE A 203 -25.29 -18.34 9.83
CA ILE A 203 -24.66 -18.79 8.59
C ILE A 203 -23.54 -17.82 8.24
N ARG A 204 -22.38 -18.38 7.89
CA ARG A 204 -21.24 -17.63 7.39
C ARG A 204 -20.82 -18.16 6.04
N VAL A 205 -20.43 -17.25 5.17
CA VAL A 205 -19.93 -17.57 3.83
C VAL A 205 -18.41 -17.47 3.85
N ILE A 206 -17.74 -18.49 3.32
CA ILE A 206 -16.31 -18.50 3.07
C ILE A 206 -16.07 -17.78 1.75
N VAL A 207 -15.32 -16.69 1.82
CA VAL A 207 -14.90 -15.91 0.65
C VAL A 207 -13.38 -15.86 0.57
N HIS A 208 -12.85 -15.64 -0.63
CA HIS A 208 -11.45 -15.32 -0.81
C HIS A 208 -11.25 -14.13 -1.75
N THR A 209 -10.17 -13.40 -1.53
CA THR A 209 -9.70 -12.36 -2.45
C THR A 209 -9.04 -12.96 -3.68
N GLN A 210 -9.27 -12.37 -4.84
CA GLN A 210 -8.48 -12.64 -6.04
C GLN A 210 -7.14 -11.89 -5.98
N VAL A 211 -6.04 -12.56 -6.35
CA VAL A 211 -4.70 -11.96 -6.41
C VAL A 211 -4.12 -12.00 -7.83
N SER A 212 -4.55 -12.96 -8.66
CA SER A 212 -4.37 -12.98 -10.12
C SER A 212 -5.73 -12.96 -10.82
N PRO A 213 -5.83 -12.42 -12.05
CA PRO A 213 -7.05 -12.43 -12.82
C PRO A 213 -7.46 -13.86 -13.07
N VAL A 214 -8.77 -14.05 -13.06
CA VAL A 214 -9.40 -15.24 -13.58
C VAL A 214 -9.14 -15.23 -15.08
N THR A 215 -8.21 -16.06 -15.55
CA THR A 215 -8.29 -16.54 -16.93
C THR A 215 -9.54 -17.39 -16.98
N SER A 216 -10.66 -16.83 -17.43
CA SER A 216 -11.87 -17.61 -17.69
C SER A 216 -11.54 -18.59 -18.81
N ALA A 217 -11.16 -19.81 -18.46
CA ALA A 217 -11.17 -20.94 -19.37
C ALA A 217 -12.64 -21.36 -19.56
N HIS A 218 -13.45 -20.50 -20.18
CA HIS A 218 -14.78 -20.81 -20.71
C HIS A 218 -15.18 -19.67 -21.65
N THR A 219 -14.57 -19.66 -22.83
CA THR A 219 -15.17 -19.12 -24.05
C THR A 219 -14.75 -20.07 -25.17
N GLN A 220 -15.17 -21.33 -25.04
CA GLN A 220 -15.32 -22.18 -26.21
C GLN A 220 -16.64 -21.74 -26.83
N LEU A 221 -16.55 -20.77 -27.75
CA LEU A 221 -17.60 -20.51 -28.71
C LEU A 221 -17.88 -21.83 -29.44
N ALA A 222 -19.14 -22.22 -29.42
CA ALA A 222 -19.68 -23.31 -30.20
C ALA A 222 -19.18 -23.20 -31.65
N ARG A 223 -18.48 -24.23 -32.11
CA ARG A 223 -18.43 -24.58 -33.53
C ARG A 223 -19.24 -25.86 -33.67
N SER A 224 -20.33 -25.74 -34.41
CA SER A 224 -21.22 -26.83 -34.82
C SER A 224 -20.45 -27.90 -35.60
N PRO A 225 -20.87 -29.19 -35.56
CA PRO A 225 -20.18 -30.26 -36.26
C PRO A 225 -20.75 -30.42 -37.67
N LEU A 226 -19.92 -30.20 -38.70
CA LEU A 226 -20.16 -30.70 -40.06
C LEU A 226 -18.84 -31.19 -40.66
N GLY A 227 -18.81 -32.47 -41.02
CA GLY A 227 -18.07 -33.05 -42.15
C GLY A 227 -16.53 -33.15 -42.11
N SER A 228 -16.03 -34.39 -42.03
CA SER A 228 -14.69 -34.90 -42.42
C SER A 228 -14.41 -34.74 -43.94
N PRO A 229 -13.17 -34.96 -44.52
CA PRO A 229 -12.12 -35.88 -44.05
C PRO A 229 -10.62 -35.47 -44.18
N SER A 230 -9.81 -36.27 -43.44
CA SER A 230 -8.36 -36.61 -43.47
C SER A 230 -7.25 -35.54 -43.32
N PRO A 231 -6.28 -35.79 -42.39
CA PRO A 231 -4.94 -35.18 -42.47
C PRO A 231 -3.84 -36.25 -42.69
N THR A 232 -2.93 -35.96 -43.63
CA THR A 232 -1.62 -36.62 -43.77
C THR A 232 -0.65 -36.15 -42.67
N PRO A 233 0.35 -36.96 -42.27
CA PRO A 233 1.24 -36.63 -41.17
C PRO A 233 2.49 -35.90 -41.66
N ALA A 234 2.52 -34.58 -41.55
CA ALA A 234 3.72 -33.79 -41.84
C ALA A 234 4.10 -32.84 -40.69
N SER A 235 5.25 -33.13 -40.09
CA SER A 235 6.12 -32.22 -39.31
C SER A 235 5.52 -31.55 -38.05
N ARG A 236 5.86 -32.12 -36.88
CA ARG A 236 5.82 -31.41 -35.60
C ARG A 236 6.83 -30.26 -35.62
N SER A 237 6.38 -29.06 -35.92
CA SER A 237 7.09 -27.85 -35.51
C SER A 237 6.99 -27.73 -33.98
N PRO A 238 8.07 -27.38 -33.26
CA PRO A 238 8.03 -27.19 -31.82
C PRO A 238 7.13 -25.99 -31.54
N GLY A 239 5.93 -26.26 -31.03
CA GLY A 239 4.98 -25.24 -30.62
C GLY A 239 5.68 -24.23 -29.73
N LYS A 240 5.91 -23.02 -30.26
CA LYS A 240 6.40 -21.88 -29.49
C LYS A 240 5.47 -21.74 -28.28
N CYS A 241 5.99 -22.08 -27.10
CA CYS A 241 5.33 -21.85 -25.83
C CYS A 241 5.08 -20.35 -25.72
N GLN A 242 3.87 -19.91 -26.05
CA GLN A 242 3.43 -18.55 -25.80
C GLN A 242 3.73 -18.26 -24.32
N PRO A 243 4.48 -17.21 -23.98
CA PRO A 243 4.68 -16.86 -22.60
C PRO A 243 3.29 -16.60 -22.03
N LYS A 244 2.82 -17.46 -21.12
CA LYS A 244 1.60 -17.22 -20.35
C LYS A 244 1.87 -16.03 -19.44
N ASN A 245 1.88 -14.84 -20.02
CA ASN A 245 1.94 -13.57 -19.33
C ASN A 245 0.56 -13.36 -18.71
N THR A 246 0.32 -14.14 -17.66
CA THR A 246 -0.84 -13.99 -16.80
C THR A 246 -0.71 -12.59 -16.22
N MET A 247 -1.48 -11.63 -16.78
CA MET A 247 -1.69 -10.32 -16.16
C MET A 247 -1.99 -10.56 -14.68
N LYS A 248 -1.61 -9.68 -13.75
CA LYS A 248 -1.91 -9.85 -12.31
C LYS A 248 -2.95 -8.81 -11.91
N LEU A 249 -3.98 -9.22 -11.16
CA LEU A 249 -5.02 -8.32 -10.66
C LEU A 249 -4.45 -7.35 -9.64
N LEU A 250 -3.51 -7.83 -8.81
CA LEU A 250 -2.82 -7.02 -7.82
C LEU A 250 -1.31 -6.98 -8.10
N PRO A 251 -0.63 -5.86 -7.81
CA PRO A 251 0.81 -5.70 -8.01
C PRO A 251 1.64 -6.41 -6.92
N PHE A 252 1.22 -7.60 -6.49
CA PHE A 252 1.87 -8.37 -5.42
C PHE A 252 2.64 -9.56 -5.97
N ARG A 253 3.74 -9.91 -5.29
CA ARG A 253 4.49 -11.15 -5.55
C ARG A 253 3.74 -12.38 -5.02
N GLN A 254 2.86 -12.19 -4.04
CA GLN A 254 2.08 -13.25 -3.41
C GLN A 254 1.01 -13.77 -4.38
N LYS A 255 0.87 -15.09 -4.51
CA LYS A 255 -0.21 -15.77 -5.27
C LYS A 255 -1.25 -16.46 -4.37
N LYS A 256 -1.06 -16.37 -3.06
CA LYS A 256 -1.87 -17.04 -2.03
C LYS A 256 -3.06 -16.16 -1.67
N ALA A 257 -4.28 -16.60 -1.92
CA ALA A 257 -5.46 -15.83 -1.57
C ALA A 257 -5.66 -15.72 -0.05
N HIS A 258 -6.39 -14.68 0.36
CA HIS A 258 -6.83 -14.50 1.74
C HIS A 258 -8.28 -14.97 1.90
N ILE A 259 -8.47 -16.10 2.59
CA ILE A 259 -9.79 -16.73 2.80
C ILE A 259 -10.41 -16.24 4.10
N MET A 260 -11.52 -15.51 4.10
CA MET A 260 -12.24 -15.14 5.33
C MET A 260 -13.65 -15.73 5.36
N GLU A 261 -14.18 -15.89 6.56
CA GLU A 261 -15.62 -16.10 6.75
C GLU A 261 -16.28 -14.73 6.94
N ILE A 262 -17.39 -14.49 6.26
CA ILE A 262 -18.26 -13.33 6.44
C ILE A 262 -19.61 -13.83 6.96
N GLN A 263 -20.16 -13.18 7.98
CA GLN A 263 -21.50 -13.50 8.46
C GLN A 263 -22.56 -12.88 7.55
N LEU A 264 -23.58 -13.67 7.20
CA LEU A 264 -24.79 -13.19 6.54
C LEU A 264 -25.78 -12.71 7.59
N ASN A 265 -26.23 -11.47 7.45
CA ASN A 265 -27.27 -10.88 8.28
C ASN A 265 -28.51 -10.56 7.43
N GLY A 266 -29.67 -10.53 8.06
CA GLY A 266 -30.96 -10.29 7.40
C GLY A 266 -31.71 -11.55 6.99
N GLY A 267 -33.04 -11.50 6.95
CA GLY A 267 -33.92 -12.58 6.53
C GLY A 267 -33.91 -13.81 7.44
N THR A 268 -34.65 -14.83 7.02
CA THR A 268 -34.68 -16.12 7.72
C THR A 268 -33.40 -16.93 7.45
N VAL A 269 -33.11 -17.92 8.31
CA VAL A 269 -31.97 -18.83 8.12
C VAL A 269 -32.07 -19.57 6.77
N ALA A 270 -33.28 -19.94 6.35
CA ALA A 270 -33.53 -20.61 5.09
C ALA A 270 -33.15 -19.74 3.88
N GLU A 271 -33.54 -18.47 3.90
CA GLU A 271 -33.16 -17.48 2.88
C GLU A 271 -31.66 -17.24 2.85
N LYS A 272 -30.99 -17.18 4.01
CA LYS A 272 -29.52 -17.06 4.07
C LYS A 272 -28.81 -18.24 3.42
N VAL A 273 -29.29 -19.47 3.63
CA VAL A 273 -28.72 -20.66 2.96
C VAL A 273 -28.96 -20.58 1.45
N ALA A 274 -30.19 -20.23 1.03
CA ALA A 274 -30.53 -20.12 -0.39
C ALA A 274 -29.69 -19.04 -1.09
N TRP A 275 -29.54 -17.88 -0.46
CA TRP A 275 -28.67 -16.80 -0.92
C TRP A 275 -27.22 -17.26 -1.05
N ALA A 276 -26.72 -18.01 -0.06
CA ALA A 276 -25.35 -18.50 -0.07
C ALA A 276 -25.12 -19.52 -1.20
N GLN A 277 -26.09 -20.41 -1.42
CA GLN A 277 -26.08 -21.39 -2.50
C GLN A 277 -26.09 -20.72 -3.88
N ALA A 278 -26.97 -19.73 -4.08
CA ALA A 278 -27.10 -19.01 -5.36
C ALA A 278 -25.86 -18.19 -5.75
N ARG A 279 -25.03 -17.84 -4.76
CA ARG A 279 -23.80 -17.04 -4.94
C ARG A 279 -22.51 -17.84 -4.83
N LEU A 280 -22.55 -19.18 -4.73
CA LEU A 280 -21.34 -20.00 -4.84
C LEU A 280 -20.65 -19.72 -6.18
N GLU A 281 -19.32 -19.57 -6.15
CA GLU A 281 -18.43 -19.31 -7.30
C GLU A 281 -18.61 -17.94 -7.97
N LYS A 282 -19.65 -17.20 -7.61
CA LYS A 282 -19.89 -15.85 -8.11
C LYS A 282 -18.99 -14.83 -7.42
N GLN A 283 -18.68 -13.77 -8.17
CA GLN A 283 -17.91 -12.64 -7.69
C GLN A 283 -18.83 -11.65 -6.97
N VAL A 284 -18.38 -11.17 -5.82
CA VAL A 284 -19.05 -10.15 -5.02
C VAL A 284 -18.19 -8.89 -5.06
N PRO A 285 -18.67 -7.84 -5.73
CA PRO A 285 -17.99 -6.54 -5.74
C PRO A 285 -18.31 -5.74 -4.47
N VAL A 286 -17.47 -4.76 -4.16
CA VAL A 286 -17.56 -3.99 -2.91
C VAL A 286 -18.83 -3.13 -2.82
N HIS A 287 -19.32 -2.63 -3.97
CA HIS A 287 -20.52 -1.79 -4.05
C HIS A 287 -21.80 -2.52 -3.61
N SER A 288 -21.82 -3.85 -3.67
CA SER A 288 -22.96 -4.65 -3.19
C SER A 288 -23.00 -4.82 -1.67
N VAL A 289 -21.89 -4.49 -0.98
CA VAL A 289 -21.73 -4.71 0.47
C VAL A 289 -21.82 -3.41 1.25
N PHE A 290 -21.13 -2.37 0.77
CA PHE A 290 -21.09 -1.06 1.40
C PHE A 290 -21.74 -0.01 0.53
N SER A 291 -22.40 0.93 1.18
CA SER A 291 -22.96 2.13 0.56
C SER A 291 -21.99 3.31 0.66
N GLN A 292 -22.12 4.28 -0.25
CA GLN A 292 -21.35 5.52 -0.15
C GLN A 292 -21.79 6.32 1.08
N SER A 293 -20.88 7.08 1.69
CA SER A 293 -21.11 7.84 2.92
C SER A 293 -21.39 7.01 4.19
N GLU A 294 -21.40 5.68 4.10
CA GLU A 294 -21.54 4.78 5.25
C GLU A 294 -20.32 4.84 6.18
N VAL A 295 -20.56 4.58 7.46
CA VAL A 295 -19.52 4.45 8.47
C VAL A 295 -19.19 2.98 8.71
N ILE A 296 -17.91 2.65 8.62
CA ILE A 296 -17.41 1.28 8.73
C ILE A 296 -16.32 1.14 9.80
N ASP A 297 -16.12 -0.10 10.21
CA ASP A 297 -15.03 -0.49 11.08
C ASP A 297 -13.90 -1.11 10.28
N VAL A 298 -12.68 -0.73 10.61
CA VAL A 298 -11.48 -1.19 9.93
C VAL A 298 -10.64 -2.05 10.84
N ILE A 299 -10.49 -3.32 10.49
CA ILE A 299 -9.76 -4.32 11.28
C ILE A 299 -8.48 -4.69 10.55
N ALA A 300 -7.34 -4.42 11.19
CA ALA A 300 -6.04 -4.72 10.60
C ALA A 300 -4.98 -5.03 11.66
N VAL A 301 -3.82 -5.46 11.18
CA VAL A 301 -2.61 -5.59 12.00
C VAL A 301 -1.77 -4.33 11.82
N THR A 302 -1.32 -3.71 12.90
CA THR A 302 -0.54 -2.46 12.85
C THR A 302 0.87 -2.65 12.26
N LYS A 303 1.53 -1.56 11.85
CA LYS A 303 2.94 -1.58 11.39
C LYS A 303 3.83 -2.11 12.52
N GLY A 304 4.66 -3.12 12.21
CA GLY A 304 5.64 -3.65 13.17
C GLY A 304 6.80 -2.67 13.33
N ARG A 305 7.29 -2.49 14.56
CA ARG A 305 8.47 -1.67 14.87
C ARG A 305 9.54 -2.44 15.67
N GLY A 306 9.36 -3.75 15.84
CA GLY A 306 10.27 -4.62 16.59
C GLY A 306 10.24 -4.38 18.10
N ILE A 307 11.32 -4.77 18.78
CA ILE A 307 11.52 -4.50 20.20
C ILE A 307 11.85 -3.01 20.38
N LYS A 308 11.16 -2.36 21.32
CA LYS A 308 11.39 -0.95 21.68
C LYS A 308 11.50 -0.80 23.20
N GLY A 309 12.34 0.15 23.60
CA GLY A 309 12.46 0.59 25.00
C GLY A 309 11.19 1.24 25.52
N VAL A 310 11.13 1.44 26.85
CA VAL A 310 9.92 1.88 27.56
C VAL A 310 9.43 3.25 27.06
N THR A 311 10.34 4.21 26.87
CA THR A 311 10.00 5.56 26.38
C THR A 311 9.29 5.52 25.03
N SER A 312 9.75 4.73 24.06
CA SER A 312 9.04 4.66 22.77
C SER A 312 7.78 3.81 22.87
N ARG A 313 7.79 2.71 23.62
CA ARG A 313 6.67 1.76 23.68
C ARG A 313 5.45 2.32 24.43
N TRP A 314 5.69 2.98 25.57
CA TRP A 314 4.68 3.46 26.51
C TRP A 314 4.61 4.99 26.60
N HIS A 315 5.52 5.71 25.93
CA HIS A 315 5.59 7.18 25.99
C HIS A 315 5.84 7.70 27.40
N THR A 316 6.64 6.99 28.20
CA THR A 316 7.07 7.46 29.52
C THR A 316 8.01 8.65 29.39
N LYS A 317 7.96 9.57 30.36
CA LYS A 317 8.91 10.68 30.45
C LYS A 317 10.35 10.12 30.51
N LYS A 318 11.27 10.77 29.78
CA LYS A 318 12.71 10.47 29.89
C LYS A 318 13.23 10.97 31.23
N LEU A 319 14.21 10.29 31.80
CA LEU A 319 14.90 10.76 33.00
C LEU A 319 15.81 11.96 32.68
N PRO A 320 16.23 12.73 33.69
CA PRO A 320 17.18 13.83 33.50
C PRO A 320 18.47 13.39 32.82
N ARG A 321 19.13 14.31 32.11
CA ARG A 321 20.37 14.02 31.37
C ARG A 321 21.48 13.43 32.24
N LYS A 322 21.59 13.89 33.49
CA LYS A 322 22.65 13.51 34.45
C LYS A 322 22.43 12.15 35.14
N THR A 323 21.46 11.33 34.71
CA THR A 323 21.26 10.01 35.32
C THR A 323 22.32 9.00 34.89
N HIS A 324 22.87 8.27 35.85
CA HIS A 324 23.75 7.14 35.59
C HIS A 324 22.98 5.93 35.01
N LYS A 325 23.66 5.12 34.17
CA LYS A 325 23.10 3.94 33.49
C LYS A 325 21.88 4.25 32.61
N GLY A 326 21.91 5.39 31.92
CA GLY A 326 20.99 5.76 30.85
C GLY A 326 19.65 6.37 31.30
N LEU A 327 19.10 7.21 30.42
CA LEU A 327 17.92 8.06 30.70
C LEU A 327 16.58 7.52 30.15
N ARG A 328 16.61 6.49 29.29
CA ARG A 328 15.42 5.96 28.57
C ARG A 328 14.78 4.76 29.27
N LYS A 329 14.62 4.85 30.59
CA LYS A 329 14.08 3.81 31.47
C LYS A 329 13.00 4.38 32.40
N VAL A 330 12.25 3.50 33.05
CA VAL A 330 11.41 3.87 34.19
C VAL A 330 12.30 3.82 35.43
N ALA A 331 12.25 4.84 36.29
CA ALA A 331 13.08 4.90 37.49
C ALA A 331 12.66 3.83 38.52
N CYS A 332 11.42 3.89 39.00
CA CYS A 332 10.86 2.93 39.95
C CYS A 332 9.94 1.95 39.22
N ILE A 333 10.23 0.64 39.31
CA ILE A 333 9.46 -0.43 38.66
C ILE A 333 8.34 -0.93 39.58
N GLY A 334 8.41 -0.70 40.89
CA GLY A 334 7.41 -1.10 41.88
C GLY A 334 7.86 -0.72 43.29
N ALA A 335 6.93 -0.75 44.24
CA ALA A 335 7.24 -0.66 45.66
C ALA A 335 7.87 -1.97 46.15
N TRP A 336 8.42 -1.97 47.37
CA TRP A 336 8.95 -3.19 48.01
C TRP A 336 7.84 -4.24 48.19
N HIS A 337 6.72 -3.82 48.79
CA HIS A 337 5.54 -4.66 48.97
C HIS A 337 4.46 -4.22 47.98
N PRO A 338 3.95 -5.10 47.10
CA PRO A 338 4.24 -6.53 46.97
C PRO A 338 5.60 -6.81 46.29
N ALA A 339 6.30 -7.87 46.72
CA ALA A 339 7.62 -8.30 46.24
C ALA A 339 7.60 -8.94 44.84
N ARG A 340 6.84 -8.35 43.92
CA ARG A 340 6.74 -8.78 42.51
C ARG A 340 6.47 -7.58 41.61
N VAL A 341 7.05 -7.61 40.42
CA VAL A 341 6.77 -6.60 39.40
C VAL A 341 5.35 -6.83 38.86
N GLY A 342 4.46 -5.87 39.07
CA GLY A 342 3.10 -5.92 38.53
C GLY A 342 3.05 -5.92 37.00
N CYS A 343 2.07 -6.64 36.44
CA CYS A 343 1.84 -6.71 34.99
C CYS A 343 1.49 -5.36 34.34
N SER A 344 1.06 -4.40 35.17
CA SER A 344 0.71 -3.05 34.74
C SER A 344 1.95 -2.18 34.52
N ILE A 345 3.14 -2.53 35.01
CA ILE A 345 4.30 -1.65 34.87
C ILE A 345 4.81 -1.60 33.43
N ALA A 346 5.16 -0.40 32.98
CA ALA A 346 5.67 -0.16 31.65
C ALA A 346 7.06 -0.80 31.47
N ARG A 347 7.15 -1.84 30.63
CA ARG A 347 8.40 -2.54 30.30
C ARG A 347 8.74 -2.45 28.82
N ALA A 348 10.02 -2.57 28.48
CA ALA A 348 10.48 -2.70 27.11
C ALA A 348 9.91 -3.97 26.46
N GLY A 349 9.84 -4.00 25.14
CA GLY A 349 9.36 -5.18 24.41
C GLY A 349 8.77 -4.83 23.05
N GLN A 350 7.99 -5.75 22.49
CA GLN A 350 7.41 -5.60 21.16
C GLN A 350 6.53 -4.34 21.05
N LYS A 351 6.78 -3.52 20.02
CA LYS A 351 5.95 -2.39 19.59
C LYS A 351 5.43 -2.63 18.17
N GLY A 352 4.11 -2.59 18.01
CA GLY A 352 3.44 -2.75 16.74
C GLY A 352 3.34 -4.20 16.27
N TYR A 353 2.72 -4.41 15.11
CA TYR A 353 2.22 -5.71 14.68
C TYR A 353 1.17 -6.29 15.64
N HIS A 354 0.33 -5.42 16.21
CA HIS A 354 -0.80 -5.82 17.04
C HIS A 354 -2.08 -5.85 16.21
N HIS A 355 -3.02 -6.72 16.58
CA HIS A 355 -4.38 -6.71 16.03
C HIS A 355 -5.15 -5.52 16.63
N ARG A 356 -5.74 -4.69 15.77
CA ARG A 356 -6.53 -3.52 16.17
C ARG A 356 -7.76 -3.40 15.27
N THR A 357 -8.80 -2.83 15.86
CA THR A 357 -10.01 -2.39 15.16
C THR A 357 -10.11 -0.89 15.37
N GLU A 358 -10.13 -0.14 14.28
CA GLU A 358 -10.46 1.28 14.28
C GLU A 358 -11.94 1.40 13.93
N LEU A 359 -12.71 1.98 14.85
CA LEU A 359 -14.14 2.16 14.67
C LEU A 359 -14.41 3.46 13.92
N ASN A 360 -15.59 3.54 13.32
CA ASN A 360 -16.20 4.77 12.83
C ASN A 360 -15.40 5.49 11.72
N LYS A 361 -14.89 4.72 10.75
CA LYS A 361 -14.24 5.27 9.55
C LYS A 361 -15.29 5.48 8.48
N LYS A 362 -15.43 6.73 8.03
CA LYS A 362 -16.42 7.08 7.02
C LYS A 362 -15.89 6.82 5.61
N ILE A 363 -16.74 6.24 4.76
CA ILE A 363 -16.48 6.05 3.33
C ILE A 363 -16.79 7.37 2.61
N TYR A 364 -15.83 7.87 1.84
CA TYR A 364 -16.00 9.12 1.09
C TYR A 364 -16.48 8.83 -0.33
N ARG A 365 -15.87 7.83 -0.95
CA ARG A 365 -16.21 7.37 -2.29
C ARG A 365 -15.92 5.89 -2.42
N ILE A 366 -16.78 5.19 -3.14
CA ILE A 366 -16.51 3.86 -3.67
C ILE A 366 -16.28 4.06 -5.16
N GLY A 367 -15.03 3.93 -5.60
CA GLY A 367 -14.66 4.08 -7.00
C GLY A 367 -14.68 2.74 -7.70
N ARG A 368 -15.24 2.71 -8.92
CA ARG A 368 -15.07 1.56 -9.81
C ARG A 368 -13.62 1.50 -10.30
N GLY A 369 -13.13 0.30 -10.56
CA GLY A 369 -11.82 0.09 -11.19
C GLY A 369 -11.81 0.50 -12.66
N PHE A 370 -10.68 0.26 -13.34
CA PHE A 370 -10.59 0.40 -14.78
C PHE A 370 -11.53 -0.60 -15.44
N HIS A 371 -12.53 -0.08 -16.15
CA HIS A 371 -13.52 -0.87 -16.87
C HIS A 371 -13.36 -0.63 -18.37
N LYS A 372 -13.80 -1.62 -19.14
CA LYS A 372 -13.86 -1.52 -20.60
C LYS A 372 -15.30 -1.17 -20.96
N GLU A 373 -15.51 0.04 -21.45
CA GLU A 373 -16.75 0.46 -22.11
C GLU A 373 -16.41 0.69 -23.58
N ASP A 374 -17.15 0.03 -24.48
CA ASP A 374 -17.01 0.16 -25.94
C ASP A 374 -15.58 -0.07 -26.47
N GLY A 375 -14.88 -1.06 -25.89
CA GLY A 375 -13.50 -1.40 -26.27
C GLY A 375 -12.43 -0.41 -25.79
N LYS A 376 -12.82 0.73 -25.21
CA LYS A 376 -11.92 1.73 -24.61
C LYS A 376 -11.78 1.48 -23.11
N VAL A 377 -10.55 1.56 -22.60
CA VAL A 377 -10.27 1.42 -21.17
C VAL A 377 -10.53 2.76 -20.50
N VAL A 378 -11.70 2.89 -19.88
CA VAL A 378 -12.06 4.07 -19.10
C VAL A 378 -11.28 4.02 -17.79
N LYS A 379 -10.40 5.01 -17.60
CA LYS A 379 -9.56 5.15 -16.40
C LYS A 379 -10.10 6.19 -15.42
N ASN A 380 -11.30 6.69 -15.67
CA ASN A 380 -11.88 7.81 -14.95
C ASN A 380 -12.52 7.36 -13.64
N ASN A 381 -11.76 7.45 -12.55
CA ASN A 381 -12.22 6.96 -11.25
C ASN A 381 -12.14 8.03 -10.14
N ALA A 382 -11.42 9.13 -10.38
CA ALA A 382 -11.12 10.14 -9.36
C ALA A 382 -11.49 11.58 -9.77
N SER A 383 -12.02 11.80 -10.97
CA SER A 383 -12.66 13.08 -11.30
C SER A 383 -13.87 13.31 -10.40
N THR A 384 -14.04 14.56 -9.97
CA THR A 384 -15.25 15.05 -9.29
C THR A 384 -16.08 15.88 -10.26
N SER A 385 -17.30 16.25 -9.88
CA SER A 385 -18.16 17.12 -10.71
C SER A 385 -17.56 18.49 -11.01
N TYR A 386 -16.58 18.92 -10.22
CA TYR A 386 -15.88 20.21 -10.38
C TYR A 386 -14.62 20.10 -11.24
N ASP A 387 -14.08 18.89 -11.44
CA ASP A 387 -12.88 18.71 -12.22
C ASP A 387 -13.22 18.69 -13.72
N LEU A 388 -12.57 19.55 -14.51
CA LEU A 388 -12.69 19.56 -15.98
C LEU A 388 -11.96 18.38 -16.65
N THR A 389 -10.91 17.87 -15.99
CA THR A 389 -10.04 16.84 -16.56
C THR A 389 -10.31 15.48 -15.93
N ASP A 390 -10.39 14.45 -16.76
CA ASP A 390 -10.44 13.07 -16.31
C ASP A 390 -9.13 12.65 -15.64
N LYS A 391 -9.25 12.13 -14.42
CA LYS A 391 -8.10 11.65 -13.64
C LYS A 391 -8.40 10.31 -12.97
N SER A 392 -7.38 9.47 -12.93
CA SER A 392 -7.38 8.23 -12.18
C SER A 392 -6.94 8.48 -10.74
N ILE A 393 -7.36 7.62 -9.81
CA ILE A 393 -6.98 7.74 -8.39
C ILE A 393 -5.48 7.51 -8.14
N THR A 394 -4.81 6.89 -9.10
CA THR A 394 -3.38 6.63 -9.04
C THR A 394 -2.62 7.93 -9.23
N PRO A 395 -1.81 8.36 -8.24
CA PRO A 395 -1.02 9.57 -8.39
C PRO A 395 0.02 9.39 -9.50
N LEU A 396 0.58 10.50 -10.00
CA LEU A 396 1.68 10.44 -10.97
C LEU A 396 2.84 9.58 -10.45
N GLY A 397 3.25 8.58 -11.23
CA GLY A 397 4.26 7.58 -10.84
C GLY A 397 3.74 6.46 -9.93
N GLY A 398 2.44 6.41 -9.65
CA GLY A 398 1.80 5.40 -8.82
C GLY A 398 1.99 5.61 -7.32
N PHE A 399 1.28 4.82 -6.51
CA PHE A 399 1.44 4.88 -5.06
C PHE A 399 2.81 4.33 -4.64
N PRO A 400 3.61 5.05 -3.83
CA PRO A 400 4.94 4.61 -3.47
C PRO A 400 4.91 3.26 -2.77
N HIS A 401 5.73 2.31 -3.23
CA HIS A 401 5.76 0.91 -2.79
C HIS A 401 4.49 0.08 -3.02
N TYR A 402 3.48 0.61 -3.70
CA TYR A 402 2.28 -0.12 -4.08
C TYR A 402 2.24 -0.37 -5.60
N GLY A 403 2.27 0.71 -6.38
CA GLY A 403 2.04 0.72 -7.82
C GLY A 403 0.71 1.40 -8.15
N GLU A 404 0.11 0.99 -9.26
CA GLU A 404 -1.20 1.45 -9.72
C GLU A 404 -2.34 0.74 -8.97
N VAL A 405 -3.53 1.36 -8.99
CA VAL A 405 -4.77 0.88 -8.41
C VAL A 405 -5.72 0.69 -9.57
N ASN A 406 -5.97 -0.57 -9.93
CA ASN A 406 -6.68 -0.91 -11.16
C ASN A 406 -8.09 -1.46 -10.87
N ASN A 407 -8.28 -2.01 -9.67
CA ASN A 407 -9.56 -2.55 -9.24
C ASN A 407 -10.42 -1.49 -8.54
N ASP A 408 -11.66 -1.88 -8.20
CA ASP A 408 -12.52 -1.10 -7.32
C ASP A 408 -11.78 -0.70 -6.05
N PHE A 409 -12.05 0.50 -5.54
CA PHE A 409 -11.41 0.98 -4.32
C PHE A 409 -12.40 1.71 -3.42
N VAL A 410 -12.06 1.73 -2.14
CA VAL A 410 -12.79 2.47 -1.11
C VAL A 410 -11.89 3.56 -0.55
N MET A 411 -12.40 4.79 -0.58
CA MET A 411 -11.78 5.95 0.04
C MET A 411 -12.28 6.10 1.46
N LEU A 412 -11.38 6.00 2.44
CA LEU A 412 -11.72 6.03 3.86
C LEU A 412 -11.11 7.24 4.55
N LYS A 413 -11.91 7.91 5.38
CA LYS A 413 -11.47 9.07 6.16
C LYS A 413 -10.26 8.75 7.03
N GLY A 414 -9.24 9.60 6.94
CA GLY A 414 -8.07 9.60 7.81
C GLY A 414 -7.13 8.42 7.56
N CYS A 415 -6.32 8.10 8.56
CA CYS A 415 -5.39 7.00 8.53
C CYS A 415 -6.06 5.66 8.92
N ILE A 416 -5.47 4.56 8.45
CA ILE A 416 -5.86 3.20 8.81
C ILE A 416 -4.64 2.42 9.32
N ALA A 417 -4.85 1.54 10.30
CA ALA A 417 -3.86 0.59 10.77
C ALA A 417 -3.23 -0.25 9.65
N GLY A 418 -1.89 -0.29 9.65
CA GLY A 418 -1.13 -1.14 8.74
C GLY A 418 -0.25 -0.38 7.76
N THR A 419 0.66 -1.13 7.15
CA THR A 419 1.51 -0.66 6.05
C THR A 419 0.77 -0.71 4.72
N LYS A 420 1.31 -0.05 3.69
CA LYS A 420 0.91 -0.30 2.31
C LYS A 420 1.05 -1.80 1.97
N LYS A 421 0.26 -2.30 1.03
CA LYS A 421 0.12 -3.73 0.65
C LYS A 421 -0.43 -4.66 1.74
N ARG A 422 -0.90 -4.11 2.87
CA ARG A 422 -1.46 -4.93 3.95
C ARG A 422 -2.93 -5.22 3.70
N VAL A 423 -3.33 -6.45 4.00
CA VAL A 423 -4.73 -6.87 4.04
C VAL A 423 -5.45 -6.16 5.17
N ILE A 424 -6.53 -5.50 4.82
CA ILE A 424 -7.47 -4.85 5.72
C ILE A 424 -8.79 -5.61 5.63
N THR A 425 -9.41 -5.87 6.77
CA THR A 425 -10.78 -6.36 6.82
C THR A 425 -11.69 -5.20 7.16
N LEU A 426 -12.55 -4.83 6.21
CA LEU A 426 -13.59 -3.83 6.38
C LEU A 426 -14.83 -4.56 6.92
N ARG A 427 -15.49 -3.99 7.92
CA ARG A 427 -16.71 -4.54 8.50
C ARG A 427 -17.71 -3.40 8.65
N LYS A 428 -19.01 -3.67 8.48
CA LYS A 428 -20.05 -2.72 8.89
C LYS A 428 -19.90 -2.39 10.38
N SER A 429 -20.35 -1.20 10.78
CA SER A 429 -20.26 -0.77 12.17
C SER A 429 -21.02 -1.75 13.09
N LEU A 430 -20.52 -1.93 14.30
CA LEU A 430 -21.25 -2.69 15.33
C LEU A 430 -22.37 -1.89 15.98
N LEU A 431 -22.20 -0.56 16.01
CA LEU A 431 -23.09 0.38 16.64
C LEU A 431 -23.85 1.13 15.56
N VAL A 432 -25.14 1.36 15.82
CA VAL A 432 -25.95 2.27 15.01
C VAL A 432 -25.52 3.70 15.34
N HIS A 433 -25.21 4.48 14.31
CA HIS A 433 -24.75 5.85 14.48
C HIS A 433 -25.91 6.85 14.29
N HIS A 434 -26.13 7.69 15.29
CA HIS A 434 -27.10 8.79 15.26
C HIS A 434 -26.41 10.17 15.17
N SER A 435 -25.08 10.23 15.27
CA SER A 435 -24.35 11.49 15.19
C SER A 435 -24.47 12.13 13.81
N ARG A 436 -24.68 13.46 13.75
CA ARG A 436 -24.76 14.22 12.48
C ARG A 436 -23.55 13.99 11.58
N ARG A 437 -22.35 13.89 12.15
CA ARG A 437 -21.10 13.58 11.42
C ARG A 437 -21.13 12.21 10.72
N ALA A 438 -21.82 11.23 11.30
CA ALA A 438 -21.96 9.91 10.70
C ALA A 438 -22.97 9.93 9.55
N LEU A 439 -24.10 10.61 9.72
CA LEU A 439 -25.22 10.65 8.77
C LEU A 439 -25.03 11.64 7.61
N GLU A 440 -24.04 12.54 7.68
CA GLU A 440 -23.73 13.53 6.64
C GLU A 440 -23.45 12.86 5.27
N ASN A 441 -24.07 13.32 4.20
CA ASN A 441 -23.69 12.89 2.85
C ASN A 441 -22.39 13.57 2.43
N ILE A 442 -21.49 12.83 1.80
CA ILE A 442 -20.18 13.35 1.38
C ILE A 442 -20.16 13.55 -0.11
N GLU A 443 -19.95 14.80 -0.49
CA GLU A 443 -19.60 15.22 -1.83
C GLU A 443 -18.17 15.74 -1.83
N LEU A 444 -17.36 15.30 -2.80
CA LEU A 444 -15.96 15.68 -2.91
C LEU A 444 -15.83 16.73 -4.00
N LYS A 445 -15.15 17.83 -3.69
CA LYS A 445 -14.81 18.88 -4.67
C LYS A 445 -13.52 18.60 -5.40
N PHE A 446 -12.55 17.97 -4.75
CA PHE A 446 -11.25 17.69 -5.34
C PHE A 446 -10.57 16.50 -4.68
N ILE A 447 -9.90 15.70 -5.51
CA ILE A 447 -9.03 14.60 -5.10
C ILE A 447 -7.64 14.88 -5.65
N ASP A 448 -6.66 14.87 -4.75
CA ASP A 448 -5.27 15.13 -5.10
C ASP A 448 -4.59 13.87 -5.66
N THR A 449 -4.08 13.98 -6.89
CA THR A 449 -3.38 12.93 -7.66
C THR A 449 -1.93 13.31 -7.96
N THR A 450 -1.39 14.30 -7.26
CA THR A 450 0.04 14.65 -7.32
C THR A 450 0.94 13.47 -6.99
N SER A 451 2.13 13.45 -7.61
CA SER A 451 3.17 12.49 -7.26
C SER A 451 3.44 12.49 -5.75
N LYS A 452 3.37 11.29 -5.16
CA LYS A 452 3.74 11.04 -3.76
C LYS A 452 5.19 10.62 -3.59
N PHE A 453 5.95 10.65 -4.67
CA PHE A 453 7.38 10.49 -4.67
C PHE A 453 8.00 11.89 -4.70
N GLY A 454 8.37 12.41 -3.53
CA GLY A 454 8.78 13.81 -3.36
C GLY A 454 7.60 14.78 -3.30
N HIS A 455 7.80 15.98 -3.84
CA HIS A 455 6.81 17.07 -3.88
C HIS A 455 6.24 17.20 -5.30
N GLY A 456 5.12 16.56 -5.58
CA GLY A 456 4.43 16.69 -6.87
C GLY A 456 3.73 18.03 -7.02
N ARG A 457 3.96 18.72 -8.14
CA ARG A 457 3.28 19.99 -8.50
C ARG A 457 2.10 19.82 -9.45
N PHE A 458 2.11 18.77 -10.27
CA PHE A 458 1.10 18.53 -11.30
C PHE A 458 0.16 17.41 -10.89
N GLN A 459 -1.11 17.50 -11.29
CA GLN A 459 -2.13 16.49 -11.04
C GLN A 459 -2.14 15.41 -12.12
N THR A 460 -2.02 15.82 -13.38
CA THR A 460 -2.04 14.90 -14.53
C THR A 460 -0.74 14.94 -15.34
N ALA A 461 -0.48 13.86 -16.07
CA ALA A 461 0.69 13.79 -16.94
C ALA A 461 0.54 14.75 -18.14
N GLN A 462 -0.70 15.00 -18.58
CA GLN A 462 -1.01 15.95 -19.65
C GLN A 462 -0.71 17.38 -19.20
N GLU A 463 -1.19 17.79 -18.03
CA GLU A 463 -0.90 19.09 -17.42
C GLU A 463 0.62 19.32 -17.30
N LYS A 464 1.36 18.32 -16.79
CA LYS A 464 2.82 18.36 -16.71
C LYS A 464 3.48 18.56 -18.08
N ARG A 465 3.00 17.85 -19.12
CA ARG A 465 3.55 17.98 -20.48
C ARG A 465 3.26 19.35 -21.09
N VAL A 466 2.06 19.88 -20.88
CA VAL A 466 1.68 21.22 -21.38
C VAL A 466 2.54 22.28 -20.70
N PHE A 467 2.65 22.24 -19.37
CA PHE A 467 3.45 23.19 -18.61
C PHE A 467 4.94 23.13 -18.96
N MET A 468 5.52 21.92 -19.07
CA MET A 468 6.95 21.75 -19.36
C MET A 468 7.28 21.72 -20.87
N ARG A 469 6.30 21.96 -21.76
CA ARG A 469 6.48 21.79 -23.22
C ARG A 469 7.62 22.65 -23.78
N THR A 470 7.84 23.84 -23.21
CA THR A 470 8.92 24.76 -23.58
C THR A 470 10.32 24.26 -23.19
N LEU A 471 10.44 23.31 -22.25
CA LEU A 471 11.73 22.77 -21.81
C LEU A 471 12.15 21.48 -22.56
N TRP A 472 11.20 20.78 -23.21
CA TRP A 472 11.48 19.55 -23.96
C TRP A 472 11.31 19.69 -25.47
N ALA A 473 10.80 20.83 -25.95
CA ALA A 473 10.87 21.17 -27.36
C ALA A 473 12.27 21.72 -27.69
N LYS A 474 13.13 20.80 -28.14
CA LYS A 474 14.53 20.93 -28.63
C LYS A 474 15.61 20.83 -27.54
N PRO A 475 16.31 19.69 -27.39
CA PRO A 475 17.72 19.77 -27.04
C PRO A 475 18.42 20.47 -28.23
N SER A 476 19.04 21.62 -27.98
CA SER A 476 20.13 22.07 -28.84
C SER A 476 21.27 21.03 -28.76
N PRO A 477 22.08 20.83 -29.82
CA PRO A 477 23.07 19.75 -29.88
C PRO A 477 24.16 19.79 -28.79
N GLU A 478 24.23 20.86 -28.01
CA GLU A 478 25.37 21.16 -27.12
C GLU A 478 25.24 20.59 -25.71
N THR A 479 24.09 19.98 -25.35
CA THR A 479 23.87 19.46 -23.98
C THR A 479 23.47 17.99 -23.92
N LEU A 480 24.15 17.13 -24.69
CA LEU A 480 24.12 15.68 -24.52
C LEU A 480 25.50 15.16 -24.11
N TRP A 481 25.57 14.51 -22.94
CA TRP A 481 26.74 13.79 -22.47
C TRP A 481 27.16 12.72 -23.51
N PRO A 482 28.47 12.52 -23.79
CA PRO A 482 28.94 11.83 -24.99
C PRO A 482 28.59 10.32 -25.12
N GLY A 483 27.95 9.72 -24.11
CA GLY A 483 27.72 8.27 -24.06
C GLY A 483 26.38 7.77 -24.62
N THR A 484 25.37 8.63 -24.81
CA THR A 484 23.97 8.18 -24.99
C THR A 484 23.39 8.37 -26.40
N LEU A 485 24.18 8.85 -27.36
CA LEU A 485 23.81 8.87 -28.79
C LEU A 485 24.19 7.58 -29.53
N ARG A 486 24.98 6.69 -28.90
CA ARG A 486 25.62 5.53 -29.52
C ARG A 486 24.67 4.41 -29.96
N LEU A 487 23.40 4.40 -29.52
CA LEU A 487 22.51 3.23 -29.67
C LEU A 487 21.07 3.54 -30.14
N LEU A 488 20.73 4.79 -30.46
CA LEU A 488 19.41 5.08 -31.04
C LEU A 488 19.46 4.97 -32.57
N CYS A 489 19.31 3.74 -33.07
CA CYS A 489 18.93 3.49 -34.46
C CYS A 489 17.40 3.53 -34.55
N GLN A 490 16.81 4.74 -34.53
CA GLN A 490 15.41 4.89 -34.90
C GLN A 490 15.28 4.77 -36.42
N ALA A 491 14.39 3.90 -36.88
CA ALA A 491 14.05 3.77 -38.29
C ALA A 491 13.37 5.05 -38.77
N GLY A 492 13.85 5.62 -39.87
CA GLY A 492 13.34 6.88 -40.43
C GLY A 492 14.29 7.52 -41.45
N VAL A 493 13.91 8.70 -41.92
CA VAL A 493 14.70 9.57 -42.81
C VAL A 493 15.25 10.75 -41.99
N TYR A 494 16.53 11.05 -42.14
CA TYR A 494 17.20 12.18 -41.50
C TYR A 494 17.08 13.40 -42.41
N VAL A 495 16.46 14.46 -41.89
CA VAL A 495 16.19 15.70 -42.62
C VAL A 495 17.07 16.84 -42.11
N CYS A 496 17.36 17.81 -42.97
CA CYS A 496 18.08 19.02 -42.60
C CYS A 496 17.28 19.83 -41.56
N ALA A 497 17.92 20.20 -40.45
CA ALA A 497 17.25 20.95 -39.37
C ALA A 497 16.74 22.34 -39.79
N LYS A 498 17.29 22.93 -40.85
CA LYS A 498 16.94 24.29 -41.31
C LYS A 498 15.85 24.30 -42.38
N CYS A 499 15.94 23.42 -43.38
CA CYS A 499 15.02 23.41 -44.53
C CYS A 499 14.15 22.15 -44.66
N GLY A 500 14.33 21.14 -43.79
CA GLY A 500 13.55 19.91 -43.83
C GLY A 500 13.85 18.98 -45.02
N TYR A 501 14.87 19.27 -45.82
CA TYR A 501 15.23 18.42 -46.97
C TYR A 501 15.81 17.08 -46.52
N GLU A 502 15.45 16.01 -47.21
CA GLU A 502 15.91 14.64 -46.90
C GLU A 502 17.39 14.48 -47.23
N LEU A 503 18.19 14.02 -46.27
CA LEU A 503 19.64 13.91 -46.40
C LEU A 503 20.09 12.44 -46.40
N PHE A 504 19.75 11.71 -45.33
CA PHE A 504 20.25 10.34 -45.09
C PHE A 504 19.13 9.39 -44.68
N SER A 505 19.25 8.14 -45.07
CA SER A 505 18.33 7.08 -44.64
C SER A 505 18.86 6.41 -43.37
N SER A 506 17.97 5.99 -42.48
CA SER A 506 18.35 5.11 -41.35
C SER A 506 18.98 3.79 -41.79
N ARG A 507 18.78 3.36 -43.04
CA ARG A 507 19.41 2.15 -43.61
C ARG A 507 20.90 2.33 -43.90
N SER A 508 21.34 3.53 -44.23
CA SER A 508 22.75 3.86 -44.51
C SER A 508 23.54 4.20 -43.25
N LYS A 509 22.87 4.27 -42.09
CA LYS A 509 23.51 4.52 -40.80
C LYS A 509 24.19 3.25 -40.29
N TYR A 510 25.44 3.37 -39.86
CA TYR A 510 26.18 2.26 -39.26
C TYR A 510 26.86 2.69 -37.95
N ALA A 511 27.28 1.70 -37.16
CA ALA A 511 27.97 1.95 -35.90
C ALA A 511 29.44 2.29 -36.17
N HIS A 512 29.87 3.49 -35.80
CA HIS A 512 31.25 3.94 -35.89
C HIS A 512 31.80 4.31 -34.50
N SER A 513 33.12 4.35 -34.35
CA SER A 513 33.80 4.65 -33.08
C SER A 513 33.59 6.10 -32.63
N SER A 514 33.31 7.01 -33.57
CA SER A 514 33.06 8.43 -33.35
C SER A 514 31.75 8.70 -32.59
N PRO A 515 31.67 9.80 -31.84
CA PRO A 515 30.47 10.20 -31.11
C PRO A 515 29.34 10.74 -32.02
N TRP A 516 29.62 10.98 -33.30
CA TRP A 516 28.70 11.52 -34.30
C TRP A 516 28.04 10.40 -35.14
N PRO A 517 26.77 10.56 -35.55
CA PRO A 517 26.12 9.57 -36.42
C PRO A 517 26.84 9.48 -37.77
N ALA A 518 27.21 8.28 -38.18
CA ALA A 518 27.93 8.02 -39.42
C ALA A 518 27.01 7.39 -40.47
N PHE A 519 27.10 7.85 -41.72
CA PHE A 519 26.32 7.33 -42.85
C PHE A 519 27.22 6.92 -44.01
N THR A 520 26.79 5.92 -44.78
CA THR A 520 27.52 5.46 -45.99
C THR A 520 27.09 6.19 -47.26
N GLU A 521 25.84 6.61 -47.36
CA GLU A 521 25.24 7.16 -48.58
C GLU A 521 24.14 8.18 -48.27
N THR A 522 24.05 9.20 -49.13
CA THR A 522 22.97 10.18 -49.20
C THR A 522 21.78 9.63 -49.99
N ILE A 523 20.57 10.12 -49.71
CA ILE A 523 19.34 9.68 -50.41
C ILE A 523 19.33 10.19 -51.86
N HIS A 524 19.66 11.47 -52.06
CA HIS A 524 19.78 12.08 -53.39
C HIS A 524 21.21 12.61 -53.61
N ALA A 525 21.67 12.65 -54.86
CA ALA A 525 22.99 13.21 -55.21
C ALA A 525 23.13 14.69 -54.77
N ASP A 526 22.04 15.46 -54.87
CA ASP A 526 22.01 16.89 -54.54
C ASP A 526 21.78 17.19 -53.05
N SER A 527 21.71 16.15 -52.20
CA SER A 527 21.43 16.33 -50.77
C SER A 527 22.53 17.10 -50.05
N VAL A 528 23.76 16.92 -50.51
CA VAL A 528 24.98 17.42 -49.88
C VAL A 528 25.83 18.14 -50.91
N ALA A 529 26.23 19.37 -50.60
CA ALA A 529 27.29 20.08 -51.28
C ALA A 529 28.62 19.84 -50.57
N LYS A 530 29.67 19.55 -51.34
CA LYS A 530 31.00 19.22 -50.85
C LYS A 530 31.96 20.37 -51.18
N ARG A 531 32.78 20.79 -50.21
CA ARG A 531 33.88 21.74 -50.43
C ARG A 531 35.17 21.18 -49.81
N PRO A 532 36.31 21.27 -50.50
CA PRO A 532 37.59 20.83 -49.91
C PRO A 532 37.93 21.71 -48.70
N GLU A 533 38.36 21.07 -47.61
CA GLU A 533 38.78 21.77 -46.40
C GLU A 533 40.26 22.16 -46.51
N HIS A 534 40.56 23.44 -46.31
CA HIS A 534 41.90 23.98 -46.52
C HIS A 534 42.98 23.37 -45.59
N ASN A 535 42.58 22.95 -44.38
CA ASN A 535 43.50 22.44 -43.36
C ASN A 535 43.56 20.89 -43.29
N ARG A 536 42.75 20.17 -44.07
CA ARG A 536 42.71 18.69 -44.10
C ARG A 536 42.35 18.19 -45.51
N PRO A 537 43.35 17.89 -46.36
CA PRO A 537 43.09 17.52 -47.76
C PRO A 537 42.33 16.19 -47.93
N GLU A 538 42.29 15.35 -46.90
CA GLU A 538 41.60 14.04 -46.91
C GLU A 538 40.12 14.11 -46.49
N ALA A 539 39.62 15.28 -46.08
CA ALA A 539 38.25 15.48 -45.62
C ALA A 539 37.53 16.57 -46.43
N LEU A 540 36.33 16.26 -46.93
CA LEU A 540 35.47 17.23 -47.61
C LEU A 540 34.46 17.80 -46.62
N LYS A 541 34.36 19.13 -46.52
CA LYS A 541 33.32 19.77 -45.72
C LYS A 541 31.97 19.61 -46.41
N VAL A 542 31.00 19.07 -45.67
CA VAL A 542 29.66 18.72 -46.14
C VAL A 542 28.67 19.76 -45.64
N SER A 543 27.97 20.39 -46.56
CA SER A 543 26.83 21.27 -46.27
C SER A 543 25.57 20.79 -46.99
N CYS A 544 24.40 21.21 -46.52
CA CYS A 544 23.14 20.86 -47.17
C CYS A 544 23.07 21.52 -48.57
N GLY A 545 22.79 20.73 -49.60
CA GLY A 545 22.77 21.21 -50.99
C GLY A 545 21.75 22.32 -51.26
N LYS A 546 20.64 22.38 -50.51
CA LYS A 546 19.60 23.42 -50.69
C LYS A 546 19.82 24.70 -49.89
N CYS A 547 20.34 24.63 -48.67
CA CYS A 547 20.39 25.79 -47.76
C CYS A 547 21.79 26.16 -47.27
N GLY A 548 22.82 25.41 -47.67
CA GLY A 548 24.21 25.65 -47.29
C GLY A 548 24.52 25.41 -45.81
N ASN A 549 23.59 24.87 -45.02
CA ASN A 549 23.80 24.60 -43.60
C ASN A 549 24.91 23.55 -43.41
N GLY A 550 25.86 23.79 -42.51
CA GLY A 550 26.95 22.85 -42.24
C GLY A 550 26.44 21.56 -41.60
N LEU A 551 26.77 20.42 -42.19
CA LEU A 551 26.34 19.09 -41.73
C LEU A 551 27.50 18.27 -41.16
N GLY A 552 28.75 18.56 -41.54
CA GLY A 552 29.93 17.89 -41.02
C GLY A 552 31.02 17.73 -42.09
N HIS A 553 31.64 16.55 -42.14
CA HIS A 553 32.72 16.21 -43.05
C HIS A 553 32.52 14.81 -43.62
N GLU A 554 32.81 14.67 -44.91
CA GLU A 554 32.95 13.38 -45.57
C GLU A 554 34.42 12.95 -45.55
N PHE A 555 34.68 11.76 -45.01
CA PHE A 555 36.00 11.14 -45.00
C PHE A 555 36.04 10.07 -46.08
N LEU A 556 36.94 10.23 -47.05
CA LEU A 556 37.11 9.28 -48.15
C LEU A 556 37.76 7.99 -47.62
N ASN A 557 37.26 6.82 -48.07
CA ASN A 557 37.74 5.48 -47.69
C ASN A 557 37.59 5.07 -46.21
N ASP A 558 36.88 5.86 -45.39
CA ASP A 558 36.66 5.60 -43.95
C ASP A 558 35.29 4.96 -43.65
N GLY A 559 34.78 4.15 -44.60
CA GLY A 559 33.50 3.45 -44.51
C GLY A 559 33.62 1.97 -44.07
N PRO A 560 32.48 1.28 -43.80
CA PRO A 560 32.47 -0.11 -43.34
C PRO A 560 32.93 -1.12 -44.42
N LYS A 561 32.98 -0.72 -45.69
CA LYS A 561 33.53 -1.49 -46.81
C LYS A 561 34.67 -0.70 -47.47
N LYS A 562 35.68 -1.41 -47.98
CA LYS A 562 36.80 -0.80 -48.72
C LYS A 562 36.26 0.03 -49.90
N GLY A 563 36.64 1.31 -49.98
CA GLY A 563 36.22 2.24 -51.03
C GLY A 563 34.94 3.05 -50.75
N GLN A 564 34.31 2.90 -49.58
CA GLN A 564 33.15 3.71 -49.19
C GLN A 564 33.56 4.92 -48.36
N SER A 565 32.90 6.06 -48.60
CA SER A 565 33.05 7.27 -47.78
C SER A 565 32.19 7.19 -46.51
N ARG A 566 32.60 7.94 -45.49
CA ARG A 566 31.81 8.20 -44.28
C ARG A 566 31.36 9.64 -44.25
N PHE A 567 30.05 9.85 -44.17
CA PHE A 567 29.42 11.16 -43.89
C PHE A 567 29.19 11.37 -42.40
#